data_AF-A0A1I0HVT4-F1
#
_entry.id   AF-A0A1I0HVT4-F1
#
_cell.length_a   1.000
_cell.length_b   1.000
_cell.length_c   1.000
_cell.angle_alpha   90.00
_cell.angle_beta   90.00
_cell.angle_gamma   90.00
#
_symmetry.space_group_name_H-M   'P 1'
#
loop_
_entity.id
_entity.type
_entity.pdbx_description
1 polymer ?
#
loop_
_entity_poly.entity_id
_entity_poly.type
_entity_poly.pdbx_seq_one_letter_code
_entity_poly.pdbx_strand_id
1 'polypeptide(L)'
;MYLNYFGFSQAPFSIAPNPAFLFLSDRHKEALQHLSHGLGESGGFVLLTGEVGTGKTTISRYVLERVPENTEVAYILNPTLSSHELLATICDQLKIRYRKTDPSLKTLTDKILKKLTQNHQENKNTLLIIDEAQHLQAEVLEQLRLLTNLETNTQKLMQIVLIGQPELKTLLHRRDLRQLAQRITARYHLMPLTKKEVFQYIAHRLEVAGSEPHLFSKSAISRIYQKSGGIPRLINLLADKALLHSYLEKVDSVSKKTVDQVAREVLVFDTQDKPKSPSMDFKPLIYGGAFSFVCAAAGFITFHFYQQSAQEQYTAITQQTKEQQQQADLITAINQLSDNVEQQQKALDASISAQQQAAQQQAEQQPLILGETSGYTDLGDYASTAPDNASQTFTVEAVDGVSDEMMTLFQNAMEETDNGNEESDEVAVSELSNESDVTPLSQMPTHVQEAVPSLAFEMHMYATQGEGWVRVNGRDKYEGSLIAPNVVLEEIHPQHVVLSMDGYVFSLPALTSW
;
A
#
# COMPACT_ATOMS: atom_id res chain seq x y z
N MET A 1 -26.10 4.91 -42.91
CA MET A 1 -26.31 6.03 -43.87
C MET A 1 -25.00 6.80 -44.11
N TYR A 2 -24.34 7.38 -43.08
CA TYR A 2 -23.05 8.07 -43.29
C TYR A 2 -21.91 7.12 -43.72
N LEU A 3 -21.95 5.83 -43.34
CA LEU A 3 -20.95 4.84 -43.76
C LEU A 3 -20.84 4.75 -45.29
N ASN A 4 -21.98 4.60 -45.97
CA ASN A 4 -22.02 4.53 -47.44
C ASN A 4 -21.58 5.85 -48.09
N TYR A 5 -21.88 7.00 -47.47
CA TYR A 5 -21.49 8.31 -47.98
C TYR A 5 -19.96 8.46 -48.04
N PHE A 6 -19.25 8.01 -47.00
CA PHE A 6 -17.79 8.05 -46.95
C PHE A 6 -17.11 6.76 -47.47
N GLY A 7 -17.88 5.81 -48.00
CA GLY A 7 -17.34 4.55 -48.54
C GLY A 7 -16.79 3.57 -47.49
N PHE A 8 -17.21 3.68 -46.23
CA PHE A 8 -16.75 2.76 -45.17
C PHE A 8 -17.42 1.39 -45.27
N SER A 9 -16.62 0.33 -45.17
CA SER A 9 -17.10 -1.06 -45.05
C SER A 9 -17.69 -1.36 -43.67
N GLN A 10 -17.20 -0.66 -42.64
CA GLN A 10 -17.61 -0.79 -41.24
C GLN A 10 -17.34 0.52 -40.50
N ALA A 11 -17.99 0.74 -39.36
CA ALA A 11 -17.86 2.00 -38.61
C ALA A 11 -16.42 2.20 -38.08
N PRO A 12 -15.66 3.21 -38.57
CA PRO A 12 -14.25 3.39 -38.24
C PRO A 12 -14.03 3.73 -36.77
N PHE A 13 -14.97 4.43 -36.13
CA PHE A 13 -14.83 4.94 -34.77
C PHE A 13 -15.79 4.31 -33.77
N SER A 14 -16.22 3.06 -34.02
CA SER A 14 -16.99 2.30 -33.03
C SER A 14 -16.23 2.23 -31.70
N ILE A 15 -16.97 2.37 -30.59
CA ILE A 15 -16.47 2.28 -29.22
C ILE A 15 -16.33 0.81 -28.79
N ALA A 16 -16.97 -0.12 -29.50
CA ALA A 16 -16.84 -1.54 -29.21
C ALA A 16 -15.37 -1.98 -29.33
N PRO A 17 -14.84 -2.73 -28.35
CA PRO A 17 -13.46 -3.18 -28.38
C PRO A 17 -13.30 -4.30 -29.42
N ASN A 18 -12.87 -3.89 -30.62
CA ASN A 18 -12.56 -4.76 -31.75
C ASN A 18 -11.03 -4.78 -31.97
N PRO A 19 -10.36 -5.93 -31.78
CA PRO A 19 -8.91 -6.07 -31.97
C PRO A 19 -8.40 -5.68 -33.36
N ALA A 20 -9.23 -5.79 -34.41
CA ALA A 20 -8.85 -5.38 -35.77
C ALA A 20 -8.55 -3.88 -35.91
N PHE A 21 -9.12 -3.06 -35.03
CA PHE A 21 -8.90 -1.61 -34.98
C PHE A 21 -7.84 -1.20 -33.94
N LEU A 22 -7.14 -2.15 -33.33
CA LEU A 22 -6.10 -1.85 -32.34
C LEU A 22 -4.88 -1.24 -33.04
N PHE A 23 -4.70 0.06 -32.84
CA PHE A 23 -3.47 0.75 -33.22
C PHE A 23 -2.33 0.40 -32.25
N LEU A 24 -1.36 -0.38 -32.72
CA LEU A 24 -0.19 -0.79 -31.96
C LEU A 24 0.86 0.33 -31.92
N SER A 25 0.61 1.35 -31.09
CA SER A 25 1.65 2.33 -30.76
C SER A 25 2.81 1.66 -30.02
N ASP A 26 3.97 2.31 -29.96
CA ASP A 26 5.16 1.71 -29.31
C ASP A 26 4.88 1.36 -27.84
N ARG A 27 4.08 2.19 -27.16
CA ARG A 27 3.58 1.92 -25.80
C ARG A 27 2.66 0.70 -25.72
N HIS A 28 1.82 0.49 -26.71
CA HIS A 28 0.97 -0.71 -26.76
C HIS A 28 1.80 -1.97 -27.00
N LYS A 29 2.87 -1.88 -27.81
CA LYS A 29 3.81 -2.99 -28.02
C LYS A 29 4.55 -3.33 -26.74
N GLU A 30 5.03 -2.33 -25.99
CA GLU A 30 5.63 -2.53 -24.67
C GLU A 30 4.65 -3.20 -23.70
N ALA A 31 3.40 -2.70 -23.62
CA ALA A 31 2.36 -3.29 -22.79
C ALA A 31 2.15 -4.78 -23.13
N LEU A 32 2.05 -5.11 -24.42
CA LEU A 32 1.90 -6.48 -24.89
C LEU A 32 3.11 -7.34 -24.55
N GLN A 33 4.33 -6.83 -24.69
CA GLN A 33 5.55 -7.54 -24.32
C GLN A 33 5.60 -7.85 -22.83
N HIS A 34 5.13 -6.94 -21.97
CA HIS A 34 5.02 -7.16 -20.53
C HIS A 34 3.92 -8.19 -20.19
N LEU A 35 2.80 -8.18 -20.90
CA LEU A 35 1.75 -9.19 -20.74
C LEU A 35 2.22 -10.58 -21.20
N SER A 36 2.97 -10.65 -22.29
CA SER A 36 3.43 -11.92 -22.88
C SER A 36 4.65 -12.52 -22.18
N HIS A 37 5.55 -11.70 -21.62
CA HIS A 37 6.73 -12.21 -20.88
C HIS A 37 6.34 -13.03 -19.65
N GLY A 38 5.17 -12.78 -19.06
CA GLY A 38 4.68 -13.57 -17.93
C GLY A 38 4.10 -14.94 -18.31
N LEU A 39 3.82 -15.20 -19.60
CA LEU A 39 3.25 -16.47 -20.09
C LEU A 39 4.29 -17.60 -20.16
N GLY A 40 5.53 -17.35 -19.72
CA GLY A 40 6.65 -18.28 -19.68
C GLY A 40 7.09 -18.69 -18.26
N GLU A 41 8.39 -18.97 -18.08
CA GLU A 41 9.00 -19.62 -16.90
C GLU A 41 8.80 -18.91 -15.54
N SER A 42 8.30 -17.67 -15.53
CA SER A 42 8.11 -16.87 -14.34
C SER A 42 6.64 -16.50 -14.17
N GLY A 43 5.82 -17.45 -13.70
CA GLY A 43 4.44 -17.12 -13.32
C GLY A 43 4.40 -16.10 -12.17
N GLY A 44 3.23 -15.51 -11.95
CA GLY A 44 3.04 -14.42 -11.00
C GLY A 44 1.98 -13.44 -11.46
N PHE A 45 2.00 -12.25 -10.86
CA PHE A 45 1.06 -11.18 -11.21
C PHE A 45 1.67 -10.22 -12.23
N VAL A 46 0.89 -9.90 -13.27
CA VAL A 46 1.15 -8.79 -14.18
C VAL A 46 0.07 -7.75 -13.99
N LEU A 47 0.46 -6.49 -13.85
CA LEU A 47 -0.45 -5.37 -13.64
C LEU A 47 -0.46 -4.45 -14.86
N LEU A 48 -1.62 -4.27 -15.48
CA LEU A 48 -1.88 -3.28 -16.52
C LEU A 48 -2.87 -2.24 -15.99
N THR A 49 -2.39 -1.02 -15.74
CA THR A 49 -3.25 0.11 -15.34
C THR A 49 -3.35 1.14 -16.45
N GLY A 50 -4.31 2.06 -16.36
CA GLY A 50 -4.43 3.18 -17.30
C GLY A 50 -5.77 3.87 -17.13
N GLU A 51 -5.88 5.10 -17.62
CA GLU A 51 -7.11 5.89 -17.54
C GLU A 51 -8.29 5.22 -18.26
N VAL A 52 -9.51 5.63 -17.95
CA VAL A 52 -10.71 5.14 -18.62
C VAL A 52 -10.64 5.44 -20.13
N GLY A 53 -10.90 4.43 -20.95
CA GLY A 53 -10.93 4.59 -22.40
C GLY A 53 -9.55 4.65 -23.09
N THR A 54 -8.46 4.32 -22.40
CA THR A 54 -7.09 4.19 -22.96
C THR A 54 -6.88 2.97 -23.85
N GLY A 55 -7.80 2.01 -23.84
CA GLY A 55 -7.72 0.81 -24.69
C GLY A 55 -7.32 -0.48 -23.97
N LYS A 56 -7.26 -0.49 -22.63
CA LYS A 56 -6.94 -1.67 -21.80
C LYS A 56 -7.69 -2.95 -22.21
N THR A 57 -9.02 -2.89 -22.28
CA THR A 57 -9.87 -4.03 -22.72
C THR A 57 -9.66 -4.41 -24.19
N THR A 58 -9.26 -3.48 -25.04
CA THR A 58 -8.91 -3.81 -26.43
C THR A 58 -7.59 -4.58 -26.48
N ILE A 59 -6.60 -4.19 -25.66
CA ILE A 59 -5.33 -4.91 -25.51
C ILE A 59 -5.58 -6.32 -24.96
N SER A 60 -6.42 -6.48 -23.93
CA SER A 60 -6.71 -7.80 -23.35
C SER A 60 -7.31 -8.74 -24.38
N ARG A 61 -8.29 -8.29 -25.17
CA ARG A 61 -8.88 -9.06 -26.27
C ARG A 61 -7.86 -9.41 -27.35
N TYR A 62 -6.98 -8.47 -27.70
CA TYR A 62 -5.92 -8.71 -28.66
C TYR A 62 -4.92 -9.78 -28.16
N VAL A 63 -4.61 -9.79 -26.86
CA VAL A 63 -3.81 -10.85 -26.23
C VAL A 63 -4.55 -12.18 -26.31
N LEU A 64 -5.83 -12.24 -25.94
CA LEU A 64 -6.65 -13.46 -25.97
C LEU A 64 -6.67 -14.15 -27.35
N GLU A 65 -6.71 -13.37 -28.44
CA GLU A 65 -6.66 -13.91 -29.81
C GLU A 65 -5.30 -14.53 -30.19
N ARG A 66 -4.24 -14.23 -29.43
CA ARG A 66 -2.85 -14.63 -29.70
C ARG A 66 -2.25 -15.49 -28.59
N VAL A 67 -3.06 -15.88 -27.62
CA VAL A 67 -2.64 -16.82 -26.58
C VAL A 67 -2.28 -18.14 -27.26
N PRO A 68 -1.13 -18.77 -26.91
CA PRO A 68 -0.74 -20.07 -27.46
C PRO A 68 -1.80 -21.16 -27.25
N GLU A 69 -1.92 -22.09 -28.19
CA GLU A 69 -2.91 -23.19 -28.12
C GLU A 69 -2.75 -24.08 -26.88
N ASN A 70 -1.54 -24.14 -26.31
CA ASN A 70 -1.25 -24.86 -25.07
C ASN A 70 -1.55 -24.04 -23.81
N THR A 71 -2.36 -22.99 -23.88
CA THR A 71 -2.72 -22.17 -22.72
C THR A 71 -4.22 -22.16 -22.50
N GLU A 72 -4.65 -22.55 -21.30
CA GLU A 72 -6.04 -22.45 -20.88
C GLU A 72 -6.28 -21.10 -20.20
N VAL A 73 -7.31 -20.37 -20.66
CA VAL A 73 -7.57 -19.00 -20.23
C VAL A 73 -8.88 -18.91 -19.46
N ALA A 74 -8.83 -18.26 -18.29
CA ALA A 74 -9.99 -17.75 -17.59
C ALA A 74 -10.03 -16.23 -17.72
N TYR A 75 -11.11 -15.69 -18.31
CA TYR A 75 -11.29 -14.24 -18.46
C TYR A 75 -12.49 -13.75 -17.65
N ILE A 76 -12.23 -12.84 -16.72
CA ILE A 76 -13.22 -12.24 -15.83
C ILE A 76 -13.31 -10.75 -16.17
N LEU A 77 -14.44 -10.31 -16.72
CA LEU A 77 -14.66 -8.91 -17.11
C LEU A 77 -15.20 -8.05 -15.95
N ASN A 78 -16.10 -8.62 -15.17
CA ASN A 78 -16.77 -7.96 -14.05
C ASN A 78 -16.42 -8.77 -12.79
N PRO A 79 -15.32 -8.43 -12.11
CA PRO A 79 -14.92 -9.16 -10.93
C PRO A 79 -16.01 -9.06 -9.86
N THR A 80 -16.31 -10.20 -9.24
CA THR A 80 -17.29 -10.31 -8.16
C THR A 80 -16.70 -9.76 -6.86
N LEU A 81 -17.58 -9.35 -5.94
CA LEU A 81 -17.15 -8.73 -4.69
C LEU A 81 -16.68 -9.75 -3.64
N SER A 82 -17.07 -11.03 -3.76
CA SER A 82 -16.71 -12.05 -2.78
C SER A 82 -15.67 -13.06 -3.29
N SER A 83 -14.89 -13.58 -2.35
CA SER A 83 -13.89 -14.63 -2.55
C SER A 83 -14.51 -15.91 -3.13
N HIS A 84 -15.72 -16.25 -2.67
CA HIS A 84 -16.44 -17.45 -3.08
C HIS A 84 -16.87 -17.37 -4.54
N GLU A 85 -17.53 -16.29 -4.92
CA GLU A 85 -17.99 -16.06 -6.29
C GLU A 85 -16.81 -15.99 -7.27
N LEU A 86 -15.67 -15.42 -6.86
CA LEU A 86 -14.47 -15.37 -7.68
C LEU A 86 -13.98 -16.80 -7.99
N LEU A 87 -13.80 -17.63 -6.96
CA LEU A 87 -13.32 -19.02 -7.15
C LEU A 87 -14.31 -19.86 -7.95
N ALA A 88 -15.62 -19.68 -7.73
CA ALA A 88 -16.66 -20.32 -8.53
C ALA A 88 -16.58 -19.88 -10.00
N THR A 89 -16.41 -18.58 -10.25
CA THR A 89 -16.25 -18.03 -11.61
C THR A 89 -14.99 -18.58 -12.28
N ILE A 90 -13.87 -18.69 -11.56
CA ILE A 90 -12.65 -19.32 -12.08
C ILE A 90 -12.91 -20.78 -12.45
N CYS A 91 -13.63 -21.53 -11.61
CA CYS A 91 -14.01 -22.91 -11.92
C CYS A 91 -14.86 -22.99 -13.19
N ASP A 92 -15.85 -22.13 -13.34
CA ASP A 92 -16.71 -22.09 -14.53
C ASP A 92 -15.90 -21.75 -15.80
N GLN A 93 -15.03 -20.74 -15.74
CA GLN A 93 -14.18 -20.33 -16.87
C GLN A 93 -13.17 -21.41 -17.27
N LEU A 94 -12.56 -22.10 -16.30
CA LEU A 94 -11.65 -23.23 -16.53
C LEU A 94 -12.38 -24.57 -16.74
N LYS A 95 -13.71 -24.56 -16.88
CA LYS A 95 -14.56 -25.74 -17.13
C LYS A 95 -14.41 -26.85 -16.08
N ILE A 96 -14.15 -26.47 -14.82
CA ILE A 96 -13.97 -27.37 -13.68
C ILE A 96 -15.34 -27.74 -13.11
N ARG A 97 -15.58 -29.05 -12.92
CA ARG A 97 -16.83 -29.54 -12.32
C ARG A 97 -16.77 -29.49 -10.78
N TYR A 98 -17.72 -28.78 -10.18
CA TYR A 98 -17.94 -28.71 -8.74
C TYR A 98 -19.44 -28.77 -8.39
N ARG A 99 -19.77 -29.01 -7.12
CA ARG A 99 -21.15 -29.02 -6.64
C ARG A 99 -21.64 -27.59 -6.51
N LYS A 100 -22.71 -27.21 -7.23
CA LYS A 100 -23.25 -25.84 -7.20
C LYS A 100 -23.96 -25.49 -5.90
N THR A 101 -24.41 -26.48 -5.14
CA THR A 101 -25.03 -26.25 -3.82
C THR A 101 -23.96 -26.09 -2.75
N ASP A 102 -23.81 -24.85 -2.30
CA ASP A 102 -22.94 -24.42 -1.20
C ASP A 102 -21.55 -25.08 -1.20
N PRO A 103 -20.74 -24.87 -2.26
CA PRO A 103 -19.37 -25.35 -2.26
C PRO A 103 -18.56 -24.54 -1.26
N SER A 104 -17.80 -25.17 -0.37
CA SER A 104 -16.88 -24.42 0.50
C SER A 104 -15.73 -23.82 -0.31
N LEU A 105 -15.16 -22.71 0.17
CA LEU A 105 -13.95 -22.10 -0.43
C LEU A 105 -12.84 -23.13 -0.63
N LYS A 106 -12.58 -23.96 0.39
CA LYS A 106 -11.61 -25.05 0.32
C LYS A 106 -11.90 -26.01 -0.84
N THR A 107 -13.16 -26.41 -1.03
CA THR A 107 -13.53 -27.32 -2.12
C THR A 107 -13.24 -26.72 -3.49
N LEU A 108 -13.53 -25.42 -3.68
CA LEU A 108 -13.23 -24.72 -4.93
C LEU A 108 -11.72 -24.61 -5.15
N THR A 109 -10.97 -24.21 -4.13
CA THR A 109 -9.50 -24.12 -4.17
C THR A 109 -8.86 -25.47 -4.51
N ASP A 110 -9.28 -26.56 -3.86
CA ASP A 110 -8.76 -27.91 -4.11
C ASP A 110 -9.03 -28.36 -5.56
N LYS A 111 -10.20 -28.01 -6.09
CA LYS A 111 -10.58 -28.31 -7.48
C LYS A 111 -9.75 -27.51 -8.49
N ILE A 112 -9.53 -26.23 -8.22
CA ILE A 112 -8.65 -25.36 -9.02
C ILE A 112 -7.23 -25.93 -8.98
N LEU A 113 -6.67 -26.19 -7.80
CA LEU A 113 -5.34 -26.78 -7.65
C LEU A 113 -5.18 -28.06 -8.46
N LYS A 114 -6.15 -28.99 -8.35
CA LYS A 114 -6.11 -30.23 -9.14
C LYS A 114 -6.06 -29.96 -10.65
N LYS A 115 -6.84 -29.00 -11.14
CA LYS A 115 -6.86 -28.60 -12.54
C LYS A 115 -5.54 -27.97 -12.98
N LEU A 116 -4.96 -27.09 -12.17
CA LEU A 116 -3.68 -26.44 -12.45
C LEU A 116 -2.53 -27.46 -12.51
N THR A 117 -2.48 -28.40 -11.57
CA THR A 117 -1.49 -29.48 -11.58
C THR A 117 -1.66 -30.38 -12.80
N GLN A 118 -2.89 -30.72 -13.19
CA GLN A 118 -3.16 -31.48 -14.40
C GLN A 118 -2.68 -30.74 -15.65
N ASN A 119 -3.01 -29.45 -15.78
CA ASN A 119 -2.57 -28.63 -16.89
C ASN A 119 -1.04 -28.62 -17.00
N HIS A 120 -0.35 -28.44 -15.87
CA HIS A 120 1.12 -28.47 -15.84
C HIS A 120 1.70 -29.82 -16.28
N GLN A 121 1.13 -30.95 -15.82
CA GLN A 121 1.53 -32.29 -16.27
C GLN A 121 1.32 -32.52 -17.78
N GLU A 122 0.31 -31.85 -18.35
CA GLU A 122 0.01 -31.87 -19.79
C GLU A 122 0.80 -30.80 -20.58
N ASN A 123 1.78 -30.12 -19.96
CA ASN A 123 2.51 -28.97 -20.54
C ASN A 123 1.61 -27.83 -21.04
N LYS A 124 0.49 -27.62 -20.34
CA LYS A 124 -0.44 -26.52 -20.57
C LYS A 124 -0.25 -25.43 -19.53
N ASN A 125 -0.18 -24.20 -20.01
CA ASN A 125 -0.15 -23.00 -19.17
C ASN A 125 -1.57 -22.63 -18.73
N THR A 126 -1.71 -21.99 -17.57
CA THR A 126 -2.99 -21.43 -17.13
C THR A 126 -2.88 -19.93 -16.94
N LEU A 127 -3.72 -19.18 -17.65
CA LEU A 127 -3.78 -17.72 -17.62
C LEU A 127 -5.11 -17.24 -17.05
N LEU A 128 -5.07 -16.45 -15.99
CA LEU A 128 -6.22 -15.75 -15.43
C LEU A 128 -6.12 -14.26 -15.76
N ILE A 129 -7.06 -13.73 -16.53
CA ILE A 129 -7.17 -12.29 -16.81
C ILE A 129 -8.38 -11.75 -16.06
N ILE A 130 -8.16 -10.70 -15.25
CA ILE A 130 -9.22 -9.99 -14.53
C ILE A 130 -9.22 -8.54 -15.01
N ASP A 131 -10.27 -8.15 -15.72
CA ASP A 131 -10.53 -6.76 -16.11
C ASP A 131 -11.26 -6.00 -15.00
N GLU A 132 -11.17 -4.67 -15.03
CA GLU A 132 -11.76 -3.77 -14.02
C GLU A 132 -11.42 -4.18 -12.56
N ALA A 133 -10.20 -4.69 -12.34
CA ALA A 133 -9.74 -5.25 -11.07
C ALA A 133 -9.70 -4.24 -9.91
N GLN A 134 -9.85 -2.92 -10.15
CA GLN A 134 -10.04 -1.94 -9.07
C GLN A 134 -11.32 -2.16 -8.26
N HIS A 135 -12.29 -2.92 -8.76
CA HIS A 135 -13.51 -3.26 -8.02
C HIS A 135 -13.34 -4.46 -7.09
N LEU A 136 -12.20 -5.16 -7.14
CA LEU A 136 -11.92 -6.25 -6.21
C LEU A 136 -11.70 -5.72 -4.78
N GLN A 137 -12.28 -6.41 -3.81
CA GLN A 137 -11.98 -6.16 -2.40
C GLN A 137 -10.58 -6.66 -2.05
N ALA A 138 -9.98 -6.08 -1.00
CA ALA A 138 -8.65 -6.47 -0.54
C ALA A 138 -8.57 -7.96 -0.15
N GLU A 139 -9.61 -8.49 0.49
CA GLU A 139 -9.69 -9.92 0.83
C GLU A 139 -9.66 -10.81 -0.42
N VAL A 140 -10.35 -10.42 -1.49
CA VAL A 140 -10.38 -11.18 -2.75
C VAL A 140 -9.02 -11.16 -3.45
N LEU A 141 -8.33 -10.01 -3.43
CA LEU A 141 -6.94 -9.92 -3.89
C LEU A 141 -6.02 -10.82 -3.08
N GLU A 142 -6.20 -10.89 -1.76
CA GLU A 142 -5.44 -11.79 -0.91
C GLU A 142 -5.71 -13.28 -1.24
N GLN A 143 -6.95 -13.65 -1.56
CA GLN A 143 -7.25 -14.99 -2.06
C GLN A 143 -6.55 -15.29 -3.40
N LEU A 144 -6.51 -14.32 -4.32
CA LEU A 144 -5.71 -14.46 -5.55
C LEU A 144 -4.23 -14.65 -5.23
N ARG A 145 -3.69 -13.97 -4.21
CA ARG A 145 -2.30 -14.16 -3.75
C ARG A 145 -2.06 -15.61 -3.37
N LEU A 146 -2.97 -16.21 -2.60
CA LEU A 146 -2.88 -17.60 -2.16
C LEU A 146 -2.90 -18.59 -3.33
N LEU A 147 -3.70 -18.33 -4.38
CA LEU A 147 -3.70 -19.16 -5.58
C LEU A 147 -2.35 -19.13 -6.34
N THR A 148 -1.63 -18.01 -6.32
CA THR A 148 -0.29 -17.92 -6.94
C THR A 148 0.83 -18.53 -6.11
N ASN A 149 0.57 -18.87 -4.84
CA ASN A 149 1.49 -19.66 -4.01
C ASN A 149 1.44 -21.16 -4.37
N LEU A 150 0.60 -21.54 -5.33
CA LEU A 150 0.51 -22.90 -5.84
C LEU A 150 1.61 -23.08 -6.90
N GLU A 151 2.75 -23.62 -6.46
CA GLU A 151 3.97 -23.76 -7.24
C GLU A 151 4.43 -25.22 -7.16
N THR A 152 5.02 -25.74 -8.23
CA THR A 152 5.91 -26.92 -8.11
C THR A 152 7.28 -26.43 -7.62
N ASN A 153 8.20 -27.35 -7.32
CA ASN A 153 9.58 -26.99 -6.94
C ASN A 153 10.32 -26.16 -7.99
N THR A 154 9.77 -26.01 -9.20
CA THR A 154 10.45 -25.38 -10.34
C THR A 154 9.64 -24.28 -11.01
N GLN A 155 8.30 -24.31 -10.96
CA GLN A 155 7.46 -23.39 -11.73
C GLN A 155 6.14 -23.07 -11.03
N LYS A 156 5.64 -21.85 -11.28
CA LYS A 156 4.30 -21.42 -10.89
C LYS A 156 3.25 -22.08 -11.78
N LEU A 157 2.11 -22.44 -11.20
CA LEU A 157 1.06 -23.16 -11.93
C LEU A 157 0.02 -22.24 -12.61
N MET A 158 0.01 -20.94 -12.29
CA MET A 158 -0.92 -19.95 -12.83
C MET A 158 -0.25 -18.59 -12.98
N GLN A 159 -0.55 -17.91 -14.09
CA GLN A 159 -0.26 -16.48 -14.27
C GLN A 159 -1.55 -15.68 -14.12
N ILE A 160 -1.47 -14.55 -13.41
CA ILE A 160 -2.60 -13.64 -13.22
C ILE A 160 -2.29 -12.28 -13.85
N VAL A 161 -3.16 -11.81 -14.74
CA VAL A 161 -3.12 -10.47 -15.32
C VAL A 161 -4.25 -9.64 -14.71
N LEU A 162 -3.87 -8.64 -13.92
CA LEU A 162 -4.80 -7.67 -13.36
C LEU A 162 -4.83 -6.43 -14.25
N ILE A 163 -6.00 -6.12 -14.79
CA ILE A 163 -6.24 -4.96 -15.64
C ILE A 163 -7.19 -4.04 -14.89
N GLY A 164 -6.84 -2.76 -14.78
CA GLY A 164 -7.69 -1.83 -14.04
C GLY A 164 -7.34 -0.37 -14.25
N GLN A 165 -8.01 0.47 -13.48
CA GLN A 165 -7.81 1.91 -13.45
C GLN A 165 -6.70 2.29 -12.44
N PRO A 166 -6.20 3.55 -12.40
CA PRO A 166 -5.15 3.97 -11.47
C PRO A 166 -5.45 3.66 -9.99
N GLU A 167 -6.72 3.60 -9.61
CA GLU A 167 -7.22 3.24 -8.29
C GLU A 167 -6.73 1.86 -7.84
N LEU A 168 -6.57 0.92 -8.78
CA LEU A 168 -5.99 -0.40 -8.49
C LEU A 168 -4.54 -0.26 -8.01
N LYS A 169 -3.77 0.67 -8.57
CA LYS A 169 -2.42 0.96 -8.10
C LYS A 169 -2.49 1.45 -6.66
N THR A 170 -3.37 2.41 -6.35
CA THR A 170 -3.55 2.92 -4.98
C THR A 170 -3.95 1.81 -4.01
N LEU A 171 -4.89 0.94 -4.40
CA LEU A 171 -5.33 -0.22 -3.62
C LEU A 171 -4.15 -1.13 -3.28
N LEU A 172 -3.30 -1.44 -4.26
CA LEU A 172 -2.11 -2.29 -4.09
C LEU A 172 -1.00 -1.66 -3.23
N HIS A 173 -1.04 -0.35 -2.94
CA HIS A 173 -0.09 0.30 -2.01
C HIS A 173 -0.55 0.23 -0.55
N ARG A 174 -1.76 -0.27 -0.27
CA ARG A 174 -2.22 -0.48 1.10
C ARG A 174 -1.32 -1.49 1.82
N ARG A 175 -1.18 -1.32 3.15
CA ARG A 175 -0.27 -2.12 3.98
C ARG A 175 -0.66 -3.61 4.00
N ASP A 176 -1.96 -3.91 4.04
CA ASP A 176 -2.54 -5.25 3.98
C ASP A 176 -2.23 -5.98 2.65
N LEU A 177 -2.10 -5.25 1.55
CA LEU A 177 -1.83 -5.81 0.21
C LEU A 177 -0.35 -5.77 -0.21
N ARG A 178 0.56 -5.31 0.66
CA ARG A 178 1.99 -5.18 0.34
C ARG A 178 2.61 -6.50 -0.14
N GLN A 179 2.18 -7.63 0.43
CA GLN A 179 2.68 -8.96 0.05
C GLN A 179 2.26 -9.35 -1.37
N LEU A 180 1.01 -9.07 -1.77
CA LEU A 180 0.58 -9.29 -3.14
C LEU A 180 1.30 -8.35 -4.10
N ALA A 181 1.47 -7.08 -3.72
CA ALA A 181 2.21 -6.13 -4.54
C ALA A 181 3.65 -6.59 -4.82
N GLN A 182 4.33 -7.20 -3.85
CA GLN A 182 5.67 -7.78 -4.06
C GLN A 182 5.67 -8.96 -5.04
N ARG A 183 4.55 -9.65 -5.25
CA ARG A 183 4.41 -10.74 -6.22
C ARG A 183 4.10 -10.27 -7.65
N ILE A 184 3.94 -8.96 -7.85
CA ILE A 184 3.77 -8.36 -9.19
C ILE A 184 5.13 -8.24 -9.87
N THR A 185 5.34 -9.11 -10.86
CA THR A 185 6.60 -9.23 -11.63
C THR A 185 6.71 -8.15 -12.70
N ALA A 186 5.57 -7.71 -13.27
CA ALA A 186 5.54 -6.67 -14.28
C ALA A 186 4.41 -5.66 -14.01
N ARG A 187 4.72 -4.38 -14.16
CA ARG A 187 3.78 -3.27 -14.03
C ARG A 187 3.87 -2.40 -15.27
N TYR A 188 2.75 -2.18 -15.92
CA TYR A 188 2.65 -1.23 -17.02
C TYR A 188 1.49 -0.27 -16.77
N HIS A 189 1.72 1.01 -17.09
CA HIS A 189 0.70 2.03 -17.02
C HIS A 189 0.48 2.61 -18.42
N LEU A 190 -0.69 2.32 -18.99
CA LEU A 190 -1.07 2.71 -20.34
C LEU A 190 -1.45 4.19 -20.37
N MET A 191 -0.53 4.98 -20.91
CA MET A 191 -0.69 6.43 -21.07
C MET A 191 -1.59 6.77 -22.28
N PRO A 192 -2.28 7.92 -22.25
CA PRO A 192 -2.96 8.47 -23.43
C PRO A 192 -2.02 8.63 -24.64
N LEU A 193 -2.60 8.62 -25.84
CA LEU A 193 -1.88 8.81 -27.09
C LEU A 193 -1.31 10.23 -27.19
N THR A 194 -0.06 10.34 -27.61
CA THR A 194 0.53 11.64 -27.96
C THR A 194 -0.13 12.23 -29.20
N LYS A 195 0.05 13.54 -29.42
CA LYS A 195 -0.47 14.21 -30.62
C LYS A 195 -0.11 13.47 -31.91
N LYS A 196 1.16 13.05 -32.06
CA LYS A 196 1.64 12.30 -33.23
C LYS A 196 0.94 10.95 -33.38
N GLU A 197 0.78 10.21 -32.28
CA GLU A 197 0.06 8.95 -32.28
C GLU A 197 -1.42 9.13 -32.60
N VAL A 198 -2.08 10.23 -32.20
CA VAL A 198 -3.48 10.49 -32.58
C VAL A 198 -3.64 10.64 -34.10
N PHE A 199 -2.69 11.29 -34.78
CA PHE A 199 -2.70 11.34 -36.26
C PHE A 199 -2.65 9.94 -36.86
N GLN A 200 -1.72 9.10 -36.38
CA GLN A 200 -1.54 7.75 -36.88
C GLN A 200 -2.74 6.86 -36.53
N TYR A 201 -3.30 7.01 -35.34
CA TYR A 201 -4.48 6.30 -34.85
C TYR A 201 -5.71 6.56 -35.73
N ILE A 202 -6.02 7.84 -36.00
CA ILE A 202 -7.16 8.21 -36.85
C ILE A 202 -6.95 7.67 -38.26
N ALA A 203 -5.76 7.84 -38.84
CA ALA A 203 -5.44 7.32 -40.16
C ALA A 203 -5.60 5.79 -40.23
N HIS A 204 -5.05 5.07 -39.25
CA HIS A 204 -5.16 3.62 -39.14
C HIS A 204 -6.61 3.14 -39.07
N ARG A 205 -7.46 3.77 -38.23
CA ARG A 205 -8.87 3.36 -38.13
C ARG A 205 -9.66 3.62 -39.41
N LEU A 206 -9.35 4.69 -40.14
CA LEU A 206 -9.96 4.97 -41.45
C LEU A 206 -9.52 3.94 -42.51
N GLU A 207 -8.24 3.59 -42.51
CA GLU A 207 -7.67 2.58 -43.40
C GLU A 207 -8.30 1.19 -43.16
N VAL A 208 -8.42 0.77 -41.89
CA VAL A 208 -9.09 -0.48 -41.52
C VAL A 208 -10.58 -0.48 -41.88
N ALA A 209 -11.22 0.69 -41.95
CA ALA A 209 -12.60 0.83 -42.42
C ALA A 209 -12.72 0.88 -43.95
N GLY A 210 -11.61 0.88 -44.69
CA GLY A 210 -11.57 0.88 -46.15
C GLY A 210 -11.65 2.25 -46.82
N SER A 211 -11.26 3.32 -46.12
CA SER A 211 -11.35 4.70 -46.61
C SER A 211 -9.98 5.38 -46.68
N GLU A 212 -9.91 6.47 -47.44
CA GLU A 212 -8.71 7.31 -47.52
C GLU A 212 -8.37 7.98 -46.17
N PRO A 213 -7.06 8.15 -45.85
CA PRO A 213 -6.62 8.72 -44.58
C PRO A 213 -6.93 10.22 -44.40
N HIS A 214 -7.34 10.92 -45.47
CA HIS A 214 -7.40 12.39 -45.51
C HIS A 214 -8.78 13.00 -45.21
N LEU A 215 -9.75 12.22 -44.70
CA LEU A 215 -11.08 12.74 -44.33
C LEU A 215 -11.04 13.78 -43.21
N PHE A 216 -9.98 13.81 -42.40
CA PHE A 216 -9.80 14.80 -41.34
C PHE A 216 -8.65 15.74 -41.70
N SER A 217 -8.92 17.04 -41.68
CA SER A 217 -7.86 18.04 -41.84
C SER A 217 -6.89 18.01 -40.66
N LYS A 218 -5.62 18.41 -40.87
CA LYS A 218 -4.60 18.41 -39.79
C LYS A 218 -5.01 19.27 -38.58
N SER A 219 -5.75 20.35 -38.83
CA SER A 219 -6.28 21.22 -37.78
C SER A 219 -7.44 20.57 -37.02
N ALA A 220 -8.28 19.76 -37.69
CA ALA A 220 -9.32 18.95 -37.04
C ALA A 220 -8.69 17.90 -36.11
N ILE A 221 -7.70 17.14 -36.58
CA ILE A 221 -7.00 16.13 -35.75
C ILE A 221 -6.32 16.77 -34.55
N SER A 222 -5.62 17.90 -34.76
CA SER A 222 -5.00 18.63 -33.66
C SER A 222 -6.04 19.12 -32.65
N ARG A 223 -7.26 19.45 -33.09
CA ARG A 223 -8.34 19.86 -32.21
C ARG A 223 -8.97 18.69 -31.46
N ILE A 224 -9.12 17.54 -32.12
CA ILE A 224 -9.54 16.28 -31.48
C ILE A 224 -8.58 15.94 -30.34
N TYR A 225 -7.25 15.97 -30.59
CA TYR A 225 -6.26 15.74 -29.54
C TYR A 225 -6.40 16.70 -28.34
N GLN A 226 -6.57 18.01 -28.60
CA GLN A 226 -6.78 18.99 -27.53
C GLN A 226 -8.04 18.73 -26.71
N LYS A 227 -9.09 18.20 -27.34
CA LYS A 227 -10.39 17.94 -26.70
C LYS A 227 -10.48 16.57 -26.04
N SER A 228 -9.71 15.60 -26.50
CA SER A 228 -9.70 14.24 -25.97
C SER A 228 -8.58 13.97 -24.96
N GLY A 229 -7.57 14.84 -24.87
CA GLY A 229 -6.35 14.58 -24.11
C GLY A 229 -5.54 13.38 -24.64
N GLY A 230 -5.83 12.89 -25.85
CA GLY A 230 -5.22 11.68 -26.39
C GLY A 230 -5.92 10.38 -25.97
N ILE A 231 -7.06 10.44 -25.30
CA ILE A 231 -7.81 9.24 -24.86
C ILE A 231 -8.57 8.64 -26.05
N PRO A 232 -8.26 7.39 -26.49
CA PRO A 232 -8.90 6.72 -27.62
C PRO A 232 -10.43 6.74 -27.61
N ARG A 233 -11.07 6.47 -26.47
CA ARG A 233 -12.55 6.51 -26.37
C ARG A 233 -13.12 7.89 -26.73
N LEU A 234 -12.51 8.97 -26.24
CA LEU A 234 -12.94 10.33 -26.55
C LEU A 234 -12.60 10.71 -28.00
N ILE A 235 -11.45 10.29 -28.51
CA ILE A 235 -11.08 10.45 -29.92
C ILE A 235 -12.15 9.83 -30.82
N ASN A 236 -12.53 8.59 -30.54
CA ASN A 236 -13.53 7.84 -31.30
C ASN A 236 -14.88 8.55 -31.30
N LEU A 237 -15.33 8.95 -30.12
CA LEU A 237 -16.61 9.61 -29.95
C LEU A 237 -16.66 10.99 -30.66
N LEU A 238 -15.57 11.77 -30.58
CA LEU A 238 -15.48 13.05 -31.31
C LEU A 238 -15.43 12.82 -32.83
N ALA A 239 -14.66 11.84 -33.28
CA ALA A 239 -14.48 11.54 -34.69
C ALA A 239 -15.76 10.99 -35.34
N ASP A 240 -16.44 10.04 -34.68
CA ASP A 240 -17.72 9.47 -35.14
C ASP A 240 -18.78 10.56 -35.30
N LYS A 241 -18.94 11.40 -34.28
CA LYS A 241 -19.91 12.50 -34.30
C LYS A 241 -19.53 13.58 -35.31
N ALA A 242 -18.25 13.87 -35.50
CA ALA A 242 -17.80 14.82 -36.53
C ALA A 242 -18.04 14.31 -37.95
N LEU A 243 -17.88 13.00 -38.20
CA LEU A 243 -18.24 12.39 -39.48
C LEU A 243 -19.75 12.47 -39.73
N LEU A 244 -20.56 12.16 -38.71
CA LEU A 244 -22.02 12.28 -38.80
C LEU A 244 -22.44 13.72 -39.12
N HIS A 245 -21.87 14.71 -38.45
CA HIS A 245 -22.17 16.12 -38.71
C HIS A 245 -21.77 16.53 -40.13
N SER A 246 -20.59 16.12 -40.59
CA SER A 246 -20.12 16.42 -41.95
C SER A 246 -21.01 15.78 -43.01
N TYR A 247 -21.52 14.57 -42.76
CA TYR A 247 -22.53 13.93 -43.61
C TYR A 247 -23.84 14.72 -43.67
N LEU A 248 -24.35 15.21 -42.52
CA LEU A 248 -25.58 16.01 -42.47
C LEU A 248 -25.42 17.35 -43.20
N GLU A 249 -24.24 17.95 -43.15
CA GLU A 249 -23.89 19.19 -43.87
C GLU A 249 -23.46 18.96 -45.33
N LYS A 250 -23.35 17.69 -45.77
CA LYS A 250 -22.84 17.28 -47.10
C LYS A 250 -21.44 17.84 -47.41
N VAL A 251 -20.54 17.76 -46.42
CA VAL A 251 -19.14 18.16 -46.54
C VAL A 251 -18.25 16.91 -46.52
N ASP A 252 -17.35 16.80 -47.50
CA ASP A 252 -16.52 15.60 -47.69
C ASP A 252 -15.31 15.51 -46.75
N SER A 253 -15.08 16.52 -45.91
CA SER A 253 -13.97 16.55 -44.95
C SER A 253 -14.33 17.18 -43.62
N VAL A 254 -13.79 16.62 -42.55
CA VAL A 254 -13.96 17.11 -41.19
C VAL A 254 -13.00 18.28 -40.92
N SER A 255 -13.59 19.44 -40.61
CA SER A 255 -12.87 20.67 -40.29
C SER A 255 -12.70 20.87 -38.79
N LYS A 256 -11.77 21.76 -38.39
CA LYS A 256 -11.64 22.21 -37.00
C LYS A 256 -12.96 22.75 -36.43
N LYS A 257 -13.73 23.50 -37.23
CA LYS A 257 -15.01 24.11 -36.82
C LYS A 257 -16.04 23.03 -36.46
N THR A 258 -16.13 21.98 -37.26
CA THR A 258 -17.01 20.83 -37.03
C THR A 258 -16.65 20.13 -35.71
N VAL A 259 -15.36 19.89 -35.46
CA VAL A 259 -14.89 19.29 -34.20
C VAL A 259 -15.22 20.19 -33.00
N ASP A 260 -15.05 21.51 -33.13
CA ASP A 260 -15.40 22.46 -32.06
C ASP A 260 -16.89 22.45 -31.72
N GLN A 261 -17.76 22.29 -32.72
CA GLN A 261 -19.20 22.18 -32.52
C GLN A 261 -19.57 20.88 -31.82
N VAL A 262 -19.12 19.75 -32.35
CA VAL A 262 -19.36 18.43 -31.78
C VAL A 262 -18.80 18.30 -30.37
N ALA A 263 -17.61 18.85 -30.09
CA ALA A 263 -17.03 18.79 -28.76
C ALA A 263 -17.91 19.47 -27.70
N ARG A 264 -18.66 20.52 -28.06
CA ARG A 264 -19.61 21.17 -27.13
C ARG A 264 -20.83 20.30 -26.85
N GLU A 265 -21.25 19.48 -27.83
CA GLU A 265 -22.42 18.61 -27.69
C GLU A 265 -22.09 17.34 -26.90
N VAL A 266 -20.87 16.82 -27.01
CA VAL A 266 -20.53 15.51 -26.45
C VAL A 266 -19.73 15.58 -25.15
N LEU A 267 -18.92 16.61 -24.93
CA LEU A 267 -18.10 16.76 -23.73
C LEU A 267 -18.78 17.59 -22.64
N VAL A 268 -20.12 17.66 -22.63
CA VAL A 268 -20.94 18.51 -21.74
C VAL A 268 -20.67 18.26 -20.24
N PHE A 269 -20.09 17.12 -19.88
CA PHE A 269 -19.78 16.78 -18.49
C PHE A 269 -18.39 17.26 -18.01
N ASP A 270 -17.58 17.88 -18.87
CA ASP A 270 -16.19 18.28 -18.56
C ASP A 270 -15.99 19.82 -18.51
N THR A 271 -17.06 20.59 -18.64
CA THR A 271 -17.02 22.05 -18.46
C THR A 271 -17.61 22.43 -17.11
N GLN A 272 -16.76 22.43 -16.08
CA GLN A 272 -16.81 23.54 -15.13
C GLN A 272 -16.64 24.80 -15.98
N ASP A 273 -17.75 25.48 -16.28
CA ASP A 273 -17.76 26.76 -16.97
C ASP A 273 -16.88 27.73 -16.18
N LYS A 274 -15.62 27.90 -16.61
CA LYS A 274 -14.88 29.11 -16.24
C LYS A 274 -15.66 30.27 -16.88
N PRO A 275 -16.18 31.22 -16.09
CA PRO A 275 -16.96 32.32 -16.63
C PRO A 275 -16.11 33.04 -17.67
N LYS A 276 -16.69 33.23 -18.87
CA LYS A 276 -16.10 34.07 -19.91
C LYS A 276 -15.96 35.47 -19.34
N SER A 277 -14.71 35.90 -19.13
CA SER A 277 -14.39 37.30 -18.84
C SER A 277 -14.98 38.19 -19.94
N PRO A 278 -15.69 39.28 -19.60
CA PRO A 278 -16.26 40.18 -20.60
C PRO A 278 -15.13 40.91 -21.33
N SER A 279 -15.19 40.91 -22.66
CA SER A 279 -14.28 41.65 -23.52
C SER A 279 -14.45 43.15 -23.28
N MET A 280 -13.47 43.79 -22.64
CA MET A 280 -13.39 45.25 -22.53
C MET A 280 -12.59 45.84 -23.69
N ASP A 281 -13.17 46.85 -24.33
CA ASP A 281 -12.61 47.66 -25.43
C ASP A 281 -11.32 48.39 -25.04
N PHE A 282 -10.33 48.31 -25.92
CA PHE A 282 -8.92 48.61 -25.65
C PHE A 282 -8.52 50.00 -26.20
N LYS A 283 -8.97 51.11 -25.58
CA LYS A 283 -8.59 52.47 -26.05
C LYS A 283 -8.08 53.50 -25.03
N PRO A 284 -8.02 53.30 -23.70
CA PRO A 284 -7.23 54.19 -22.84
C PRO A 284 -6.09 53.49 -22.07
N LEU A 285 -5.54 52.37 -22.56
CA LEU A 285 -4.48 51.60 -21.88
C LEU A 285 -3.05 51.91 -22.39
N ILE A 286 -2.76 53.15 -22.78
CA ILE A 286 -1.38 53.56 -23.15
C ILE A 286 -0.74 54.40 -22.03
N TYR A 287 -1.53 55.15 -21.25
CA TYR A 287 -1.00 55.99 -20.16
C TYR A 287 -0.88 55.27 -18.81
N GLY A 288 -1.65 54.20 -18.57
CA GLY A 288 -1.54 53.39 -17.33
C GLY A 288 -0.41 52.35 -17.32
N GLY A 289 0.02 51.90 -18.50
CA GLY A 289 1.05 50.87 -18.64
C GLY A 289 2.45 51.33 -18.21
N ALA A 290 2.81 52.58 -18.50
CA ALA A 290 4.12 53.13 -18.14
C ALA A 290 4.29 53.27 -16.61
N PHE A 291 3.23 53.63 -15.88
CA PHE A 291 3.31 53.76 -14.42
C PHE A 291 3.36 52.39 -13.72
N SER A 292 2.59 51.41 -14.23
CA SER A 292 2.58 50.06 -13.66
C SER A 292 3.89 49.30 -13.91
N PHE A 293 4.56 49.55 -15.04
CA PHE A 293 5.86 48.93 -15.33
C PHE A 293 6.98 49.46 -14.44
N VAL A 294 6.96 50.75 -14.10
CA VAL A 294 7.94 51.36 -13.18
C VAL A 294 7.74 50.84 -11.75
N CYS A 295 6.49 50.71 -11.29
CA CYS A 295 6.21 50.11 -9.98
C CYS A 295 6.56 48.62 -9.92
N ALA A 296 6.31 47.86 -10.99
CA ALA A 296 6.67 46.44 -11.06
C ALA A 296 8.20 46.24 -11.10
N ALA A 297 8.94 47.10 -11.81
CA ALA A 297 10.40 47.05 -11.84
C ALA A 297 11.02 47.42 -10.48
N ALA A 298 10.49 48.44 -9.81
CA ALA A 298 10.93 48.82 -8.46
C ALA A 298 10.65 47.71 -7.43
N GLY A 299 9.47 47.08 -7.53
CA GLY A 299 9.09 45.91 -6.72
C GLY A 299 9.95 44.69 -6.99
N PHE A 300 10.33 44.45 -8.25
CA PHE A 300 11.20 43.32 -8.62
C PHE A 300 12.64 43.52 -8.10
N ILE A 301 13.17 44.74 -8.14
CA ILE A 301 14.50 45.05 -7.61
C ILE A 301 14.51 44.92 -6.08
N THR A 302 13.50 45.42 -5.38
CA THR A 302 13.39 45.26 -3.92
C THR A 302 13.17 43.81 -3.52
N PHE A 303 12.38 43.04 -4.27
CA PHE A 303 12.18 41.62 -4.04
C PHE A 303 13.46 40.81 -4.31
N HIS A 304 14.22 41.14 -5.35
CA HIS A 304 15.48 40.47 -5.66
C HIS A 304 16.56 40.76 -4.59
N PHE A 305 16.62 41.98 -4.07
CA PHE A 305 17.50 42.31 -2.95
C PHE A 305 17.07 41.62 -1.64
N TYR A 306 15.76 41.53 -1.38
CA TYR A 306 15.22 40.80 -0.22
C TYR A 306 15.52 39.29 -0.28
N GLN A 307 15.38 38.70 -1.47
CA GLN A 307 15.65 37.28 -1.69
C GLN A 307 17.15 36.96 -1.58
N GLN A 308 18.03 37.87 -2.01
CA GLN A 308 19.48 37.74 -1.84
C GLN A 308 19.90 37.76 -0.36
N SER A 309 19.32 38.66 0.45
CA SER A 309 19.59 38.67 1.90
C SER A 309 19.07 37.44 2.65
N ALA A 310 17.94 36.87 2.22
CA ALA A 310 17.39 35.66 2.82
C ALA A 310 18.25 34.41 2.53
N GLN A 311 18.92 34.38 1.37
CA GLN A 311 19.73 33.25 0.95
C GLN A 311 21.07 33.20 1.70
N GLU A 312 21.69 34.35 2.00
CA GLU A 312 22.90 34.43 2.83
C GLU A 312 22.66 33.93 4.27
N GLN A 313 21.52 34.26 4.87
CA GLN A 313 21.12 33.76 6.19
C GLN A 313 20.88 32.25 6.21
N TYR A 314 20.27 31.69 5.16
CA TYR A 314 20.02 30.25 5.07
C TYR A 314 21.31 29.44 4.92
N THR A 315 22.29 29.94 4.14
CA THR A 315 23.60 29.30 4.01
C THR A 315 24.42 29.33 5.29
N ALA A 316 24.37 30.43 6.06
CA ALA A 316 25.08 30.55 7.33
C ALA A 316 24.55 29.56 8.39
N ILE A 317 23.23 29.43 8.50
CA ILE A 317 22.59 28.47 9.41
C ILE A 317 22.93 27.03 8.99
N THR A 318 22.86 26.73 7.68
CA THR A 318 23.18 25.39 7.16
C THR A 318 24.65 25.01 7.34
N GLN A 319 25.57 25.98 7.24
CA GLN A 319 27.00 25.76 7.55
C GLN A 319 27.22 25.49 9.03
N GLN A 320 26.60 26.27 9.93
CA GLN A 320 26.70 26.02 11.37
C GLN A 320 26.14 24.66 11.77
N THR A 321 25.02 24.23 11.19
CA THR A 321 24.46 22.90 11.48
C THR A 321 25.37 21.77 10.97
N LYS A 322 26.01 21.94 9.80
CA LYS A 322 26.98 20.96 9.28
C LYS A 322 28.23 20.85 10.16
N GLU A 323 28.75 21.96 10.65
CA GLU A 323 29.91 21.97 11.55
C GLU A 323 29.56 21.32 12.90
N GLN A 324 28.39 21.61 13.47
CA GLN A 324 27.92 20.97 14.70
C GLN A 324 27.70 19.46 14.54
N GLN A 325 27.13 19.04 13.40
CA GLN A 325 26.90 17.63 13.13
C GLN A 325 28.21 16.87 12.89
N GLN A 326 29.17 17.49 12.21
CA GLN A 326 30.51 16.93 12.05
C GLN A 326 31.27 16.84 13.40
N GLN A 327 31.05 17.79 14.31
CA GLN A 327 31.59 17.72 15.67
C GLN A 327 30.96 16.59 16.49
N ALA A 328 29.64 16.38 16.37
CA ALA A 328 28.94 15.28 17.03
C ALA A 328 29.43 13.91 16.53
N ASP A 329 29.58 13.75 15.21
CA ASP A 329 30.11 12.53 14.60
C ASP A 329 31.55 12.25 15.06
N LEU A 330 32.37 13.29 15.21
CA LEU A 330 33.74 13.16 15.73
C LEU A 330 33.76 12.70 17.19
N ILE A 331 32.87 13.23 18.03
CA ILE A 331 32.74 12.81 19.43
C ILE A 331 32.28 11.35 19.52
N THR A 332 31.31 10.95 18.68
CA THR A 332 30.86 9.55 18.62
C THR A 332 31.98 8.62 18.18
N ALA A 333 32.77 8.99 17.17
CA ALA A 333 33.92 8.20 16.73
C ALA A 333 35.02 8.08 17.80
N ILE A 334 35.27 9.15 18.56
CA ILE A 334 36.22 9.14 19.69
C ILE A 334 35.75 8.19 20.79
N ASN A 335 34.46 8.22 21.15
CA ASN A 335 33.93 7.32 22.17
C ASN A 335 34.03 5.84 21.75
N GLN A 336 33.72 5.53 20.48
CA GLN A 336 33.88 4.17 19.95
C GLN A 336 35.34 3.69 19.93
N LEU A 337 36.29 4.59 19.64
CA LEU A 337 37.71 4.26 19.72
C LEU A 337 38.15 4.01 21.17
N SER A 338 37.67 4.80 22.12
CA SER A 338 37.94 4.58 23.55
C SER A 338 37.40 3.23 24.03
N ASP A 339 36.17 2.87 23.67
CA ASP A 339 35.56 1.58 24.03
C ASP A 339 36.35 0.39 23.45
N ASN A 340 36.81 0.51 22.20
CA ASN A 340 37.64 -0.51 21.55
C ASN A 340 39.01 -0.68 22.22
N VAL A 341 39.62 0.42 22.68
CA VAL A 341 40.89 0.37 23.43
C VAL A 341 40.67 -0.29 24.78
N GLU A 342 39.57 0.02 25.49
CA GLU A 342 39.26 -0.62 26.78
C GLU A 342 39.01 -2.13 26.63
N GLN A 343 38.34 -2.55 25.55
CA GLN A 343 38.16 -3.97 25.24
C GLN A 343 39.48 -4.68 24.91
N GLN A 344 40.38 -4.04 24.16
CA GLN A 344 41.71 -4.58 23.90
C GLN A 344 42.56 -4.70 25.16
N GLN A 345 42.46 -3.72 26.08
CA GLN A 345 43.13 -3.75 27.37
C GLN A 345 42.64 -4.94 28.22
N LYS A 346 41.31 -5.12 28.34
CA LYS A 346 40.71 -6.26 29.06
C LYS A 346 41.11 -7.61 28.45
N ALA A 347 41.16 -7.70 27.12
CA ALA A 347 41.61 -8.90 26.43
C ALA A 347 43.11 -9.20 26.68
N LEU A 348 43.94 -8.16 26.73
CA LEU A 348 45.36 -8.29 27.05
C LEU A 348 45.57 -8.75 28.50
N ASP A 349 44.87 -8.15 29.46
CA ASP A 349 44.94 -8.53 30.88
C ASP A 349 44.44 -9.96 31.12
N ALA A 350 43.39 -10.38 30.41
CA ALA A 350 42.91 -11.76 30.41
C ALA A 350 43.96 -12.74 29.84
N SER A 351 44.70 -12.33 28.80
CA SER A 351 45.75 -13.18 28.22
C SER A 351 46.98 -13.31 29.14
N ILE A 352 47.35 -12.24 29.85
CA ILE A 352 48.46 -12.23 30.81
C ILE A 352 48.14 -13.13 32.01
N SER A 353 46.92 -13.01 32.54
CA SER A 353 46.46 -13.86 33.66
C SER A 353 46.38 -15.34 33.26
N ALA A 354 45.93 -15.66 32.04
CA ALA A 354 45.94 -17.03 31.52
C ALA A 354 47.37 -17.59 31.37
N GLN A 355 48.34 -16.78 30.92
CA GLN A 355 49.75 -17.19 30.85
C GLN A 355 50.38 -17.41 32.22
N GLN A 356 50.05 -16.59 33.23
CA GLN A 356 50.53 -16.77 34.59
C GLN A 356 49.98 -18.05 35.24
N GLN A 357 48.70 -18.37 35.02
CA GLN A 357 48.11 -19.63 35.47
C GLN A 357 48.75 -20.84 34.79
N ALA A 358 49.03 -20.76 33.49
CA ALA A 358 49.74 -21.82 32.77
C ALA A 358 51.18 -22.02 33.27
N ALA A 359 51.88 -20.93 33.62
CA ALA A 359 53.23 -20.99 34.19
C ALA A 359 53.24 -21.57 35.62
N GLN A 360 52.23 -21.30 36.44
CA GLN A 360 52.06 -21.93 37.77
C GLN A 360 51.77 -23.42 37.64
N GLN A 361 50.92 -23.83 36.70
CA GLN A 361 50.64 -25.26 36.45
C GLN A 361 51.85 -26.03 35.90
N GLN A 362 52.74 -25.37 35.15
CA GLN A 362 53.99 -25.98 34.68
C GLN A 362 55.07 -26.05 35.78
N ALA A 363 55.04 -25.17 36.78
CA ALA A 363 55.97 -25.19 37.92
C ALA A 363 55.68 -26.33 38.92
N GLU A 364 54.45 -26.86 38.96
CA GLU A 364 54.07 -27.99 39.82
C GLU A 364 54.37 -29.38 39.23
N GLN A 365 54.92 -29.48 38.01
CA GLN A 365 55.16 -30.76 37.31
C GLN A 365 56.62 -31.09 36.99
N GLN A 366 57.59 -30.67 37.81
CA GLN A 366 58.96 -31.20 37.74
C GLN A 366 59.45 -31.78 39.08
N PRO A 367 59.91 -33.05 39.11
CA PRO A 367 60.37 -33.70 40.33
C PRO A 367 61.85 -33.39 40.61
N LEU A 368 62.18 -33.08 41.86
CA LEU A 368 63.56 -33.05 42.37
C LEU A 368 63.86 -34.34 43.14
N ILE A 369 64.94 -35.03 42.78
CA ILE A 369 65.47 -36.23 43.43
C ILE A 369 66.74 -35.88 44.25
N LEU A 370 66.92 -36.63 45.35
CA LEU A 370 68.05 -36.79 46.30
C LEU A 370 68.00 -35.88 47.55
N GLY A 371 68.05 -36.38 48.78
CA GLY A 371 68.21 -37.75 49.30
C GLY A 371 68.34 -37.73 50.84
N GLU A 372 68.12 -38.89 51.48
CA GLU A 372 68.53 -39.30 52.85
C GLU A 372 68.02 -38.45 54.04
N THR A 373 67.51 -38.94 55.17
CA THR A 373 67.49 -40.25 55.85
C THR A 373 66.46 -40.17 57.00
N SER A 374 65.93 -41.34 57.39
CA SER A 374 65.56 -41.75 58.75
C SER A 374 64.37 -41.09 59.46
N GLY A 375 63.42 -41.94 59.88
CA GLY A 375 62.75 -41.76 61.18
C GLY A 375 61.24 -42.01 61.22
N TYR A 376 60.88 -43.28 61.47
CA TYR A 376 59.95 -43.70 62.53
C TYR A 376 58.51 -43.13 62.63
N THR A 377 57.55 -44.08 62.76
CA THR A 377 56.29 -44.04 63.55
C THR A 377 55.18 -43.07 63.10
N ASP A 378 53.88 -43.34 63.22
CA ASP A 378 53.09 -44.44 63.76
C ASP A 378 51.63 -44.28 63.28
N LEU A 379 50.90 -45.39 63.31
CA LEU A 379 49.47 -45.62 63.52
C LEU A 379 48.41 -44.50 63.37
N GLY A 380 47.39 -44.87 62.60
CA GLY A 380 45.99 -44.83 63.05
C GLY A 380 45.15 -43.66 62.52
N ASP A 381 43.84 -43.76 62.41
CA ASP A 381 42.89 -44.87 62.50
C ASP A 381 41.51 -44.26 62.20
N TYR A 382 40.54 -45.08 61.77
CA TYR A 382 39.07 -44.88 61.76
C TYR A 382 38.46 -43.66 61.03
N ALA A 383 37.59 -43.79 60.03
CA ALA A 383 36.35 -44.54 59.85
C ALA A 383 35.08 -43.66 59.99
N SER A 384 34.20 -43.80 58.98
CA SER A 384 32.74 -43.63 59.02
C SER A 384 32.24 -42.19 59.29
N THR A 385 31.11 -41.70 58.82
CA THR A 385 29.76 -42.27 58.66
C THR A 385 28.93 -41.28 57.84
N ALA A 386 27.99 -41.76 57.02
CA ALA A 386 26.75 -41.04 56.64
C ALA A 386 25.79 -41.00 57.87
N PRO A 387 24.67 -40.23 57.98
CA PRO A 387 23.68 -39.97 56.92
C PRO A 387 22.81 -38.67 57.04
N ASP A 388 21.82 -38.59 56.15
CA ASP A 388 20.44 -38.04 56.28
C ASP A 388 20.10 -36.53 56.45
N ASN A 389 19.30 -36.08 55.48
CA ASN A 389 18.04 -35.32 55.57
C ASN A 389 17.89 -34.21 56.64
N ALA A 390 17.80 -32.94 56.20
CA ALA A 390 16.77 -31.98 56.61
C ALA A 390 16.95 -30.60 55.94
N SER A 391 15.81 -30.04 55.54
CA SER A 391 15.50 -28.64 55.22
C SER A 391 16.38 -27.57 55.87
N GLN A 392 16.93 -26.66 55.05
CA GLN A 392 17.39 -25.33 55.48
C GLN A 392 17.05 -24.25 54.43
N THR A 393 16.13 -23.37 54.84
CA THR A 393 16.17 -21.90 54.73
C THR A 393 17.35 -21.27 53.98
N PHE A 394 17.06 -20.45 52.97
CA PHE A 394 18.01 -19.47 52.46
C PHE A 394 17.74 -18.09 53.07
N THR A 395 18.65 -17.65 53.93
CA THR A 395 18.87 -16.24 54.26
C THR A 395 19.71 -15.60 53.16
N VAL A 396 19.26 -14.49 52.59
CA VAL A 396 20.08 -13.65 51.69
C VAL A 396 20.38 -12.34 52.41
N GLU A 397 21.67 -12.10 52.63
CA GLU A 397 22.20 -10.83 53.14
C GLU A 397 22.12 -9.73 52.07
N ALA A 398 21.88 -8.50 52.50
CA ALA A 398 21.76 -7.35 51.61
C ALA A 398 23.10 -7.06 50.91
N VAL A 399 23.06 -6.97 49.58
CA VAL A 399 24.13 -6.40 48.76
C VAL A 399 23.71 -4.99 48.36
N ASP A 400 24.68 -4.08 48.47
CA ASP A 400 24.53 -2.63 48.31
C ASP A 400 23.95 -2.26 46.92
N GLY A 401 22.88 -1.45 46.90
CA GLY A 401 22.32 -0.86 45.66
C GLY A 401 20.85 -1.13 45.29
N VAL A 402 19.99 -1.58 46.21
CA VAL A 402 18.54 -1.75 45.93
C VAL A 402 17.71 -0.86 46.86
N SER A 403 16.76 -0.09 46.31
CA SER A 403 15.90 0.80 47.10
C SER A 403 14.85 0.00 47.88
N ASP A 404 14.50 0.50 49.08
CA ASP A 404 13.53 -0.11 50.00
C ASP A 404 12.16 -0.39 49.34
N GLU A 405 11.80 0.39 48.31
CA GLU A 405 10.54 0.32 47.58
C GLU A 405 10.41 -0.95 46.71
N MET A 406 11.52 -1.43 46.14
CA MET A 406 11.55 -2.68 45.36
C MET A 406 11.45 -3.91 46.26
N MET A 407 11.91 -3.81 47.51
CA MET A 407 11.77 -4.87 48.51
C MET A 407 10.32 -5.00 48.98
N THR A 408 9.60 -3.87 49.11
CA THR A 408 8.19 -3.86 49.52
C THR A 408 7.28 -4.43 48.42
N LEU A 409 7.54 -4.08 47.16
CA LEU A 409 6.85 -4.65 46.01
C LEU A 409 7.07 -6.15 45.88
N PHE A 410 8.29 -6.63 46.17
CA PHE A 410 8.63 -8.05 46.13
C PHE A 410 8.01 -8.84 47.29
N GLN A 411 7.94 -8.28 48.49
CA GLN A 411 7.27 -8.90 49.64
C GLN A 411 5.75 -8.99 49.46
N ASN A 412 5.12 -7.93 48.95
CA ASN A 412 3.69 -7.94 48.63
C ASN A 412 3.34 -8.99 47.56
N ALA A 413 4.21 -9.16 46.56
CA ALA A 413 4.02 -10.17 45.51
C ALA A 413 4.17 -11.62 46.03
N MET A 414 4.97 -11.85 47.07
CA MET A 414 5.06 -13.17 47.70
C MET A 414 3.87 -13.49 48.62
N GLU A 415 3.32 -12.50 49.34
CA GLU A 415 2.12 -12.69 50.17
C GLU A 415 0.85 -12.98 49.34
N GLU A 416 0.76 -12.47 48.11
CA GLU A 416 -0.38 -12.72 47.21
C GLU A 416 -0.42 -14.14 46.61
N THR A 417 0.63 -14.94 46.76
CA THR A 417 0.68 -16.29 46.16
C THR A 417 0.47 -17.44 47.16
N ASP A 418 0.33 -17.16 48.46
CA ASP A 418 0.32 -18.20 49.51
C ASP A 418 -1.01 -18.40 50.25
N ASN A 419 -2.12 -17.79 49.82
CA ASN A 419 -3.43 -18.08 50.40
C ASN A 419 -4.53 -18.29 49.36
N GLY A 420 -4.74 -19.57 49.02
CA GLY A 420 -5.98 -20.05 48.43
C GLY A 420 -6.98 -20.52 49.50
N ASN A 421 -8.26 -20.25 49.20
CA ASN A 421 -9.51 -20.85 49.69
C ASN A 421 -10.25 -20.32 50.93
N GLU A 422 -11.54 -20.00 50.66
CA GLU A 422 -12.77 -20.06 51.49
C GLU A 422 -12.92 -18.99 52.60
N GLU A 423 -14.02 -18.23 52.77
CA GLU A 423 -15.45 -18.44 52.47
C GLU A 423 -16.25 -17.10 52.52
N SER A 424 -17.25 -17.02 51.62
CA SER A 424 -18.57 -16.35 51.65
C SER A 424 -18.89 -15.13 52.53
N ASP A 425 -19.42 -14.06 51.89
CA ASP A 425 -20.78 -13.59 52.18
C ASP A 425 -21.43 -12.89 50.97
N GLU A 426 -22.67 -13.29 50.70
CA GLU A 426 -23.47 -12.98 49.51
C GLU A 426 -23.96 -11.52 49.47
N VAL A 427 -23.74 -10.83 48.34
CA VAL A 427 -24.75 -9.94 47.76
C VAL A 427 -24.82 -10.23 46.28
N ALA A 428 -25.97 -10.77 45.87
CA ALA A 428 -26.29 -11.18 44.52
C ALA A 428 -26.09 -10.06 43.50
N VAL A 429 -25.24 -10.30 42.49
CA VAL A 429 -25.41 -9.71 41.16
C VAL A 429 -25.15 -10.80 40.13
N SER A 430 -26.21 -11.07 39.39
CA SER A 430 -26.31 -11.97 38.24
C SER A 430 -25.17 -11.82 37.23
N GLU A 431 -24.56 -12.94 36.88
CA GLU A 431 -23.87 -13.12 35.61
C GLU A 431 -24.82 -12.89 34.42
N LEU A 432 -24.23 -12.38 33.33
CA LEU A 432 -24.69 -12.21 31.93
C LEU A 432 -25.06 -10.77 31.52
N SER A 433 -24.15 -10.07 30.79
CA SER A 433 -24.46 -9.43 29.49
C SER A 433 -23.29 -8.62 28.84
N ASN A 434 -22.81 -9.13 27.69
CA ASN A 434 -22.44 -8.47 26.42
C ASN A 434 -21.44 -7.29 26.30
N GLU A 435 -20.47 -7.48 25.40
CA GLU A 435 -19.56 -6.51 24.73
C GLU A 435 -20.25 -5.41 23.87
N SER A 436 -21.49 -4.97 24.15
CA SER A 436 -22.22 -4.10 23.20
C SER A 436 -23.32 -3.21 23.80
N ASP A 437 -23.11 -2.54 24.93
CA ASP A 437 -24.21 -1.81 25.61
C ASP A 437 -24.09 -0.28 25.68
N VAL A 438 -23.12 0.33 24.98
CA VAL A 438 -23.08 1.79 24.85
C VAL A 438 -23.85 2.24 23.61
N THR A 439 -24.82 3.14 23.78
CA THR A 439 -25.63 3.66 22.68
C THR A 439 -24.79 4.52 21.72
N PRO A 440 -24.83 4.28 20.39
CA PRO A 440 -24.10 5.11 19.42
C PRO A 440 -24.54 6.57 19.42
N LEU A 441 -23.62 7.50 19.16
CA LEU A 441 -23.96 8.94 19.10
C LEU A 441 -25.09 9.22 18.09
N SER A 442 -25.15 8.50 16.98
CA SER A 442 -26.23 8.63 15.97
C SER A 442 -27.64 8.29 16.49
N GLN A 443 -27.73 7.56 17.60
CA GLN A 443 -28.97 7.17 18.25
C GLN A 443 -29.28 8.02 19.49
N MET A 444 -28.41 8.97 19.85
CA MET A 444 -28.63 9.89 20.96
C MET A 444 -29.69 10.95 20.64
N PRO A 445 -30.33 11.56 21.64
CA PRO A 445 -31.20 12.70 21.42
C PRO A 445 -30.52 13.81 20.60
N THR A 446 -31.29 14.49 19.74
CA THR A 446 -30.75 15.48 18.78
C THR A 446 -29.96 16.61 19.47
N HIS A 447 -30.36 17.02 20.68
CA HIS A 447 -29.63 18.03 21.45
C HIS A 447 -28.23 17.58 21.89
N VAL A 448 -28.01 16.28 22.09
CA VAL A 448 -26.68 15.72 22.39
C VAL A 448 -25.86 15.65 21.11
N GLN A 449 -26.46 15.19 20.01
CA GLN A 449 -25.80 15.11 18.70
C GLN A 449 -25.26 16.47 18.24
N GLU A 450 -26.05 17.53 18.39
CA GLU A 450 -25.67 18.90 18.02
C GLU A 450 -24.69 19.56 19.00
N ALA A 451 -24.64 19.09 20.25
CA ALA A 451 -23.74 19.61 21.27
C ALA A 451 -22.32 19.01 21.18
N VAL A 452 -22.16 17.81 20.58
CA VAL A 452 -20.84 17.22 20.38
C VAL A 452 -20.08 18.05 19.33
N PRO A 453 -18.91 18.62 19.68
CA PRO A 453 -18.10 19.40 18.74
C PRO A 453 -17.51 18.51 17.64
N SER A 454 -16.96 19.11 16.58
CA SER A 454 -16.35 18.34 15.50
C SER A 454 -15.17 17.49 16.01
N LEU A 455 -15.22 16.18 15.80
CA LEU A 455 -14.20 15.22 16.22
C LEU A 455 -13.67 14.49 15.00
N ALA A 456 -12.42 14.71 14.62
CA ALA A 456 -11.76 13.99 13.54
C ALA A 456 -10.82 12.92 14.10
N PHE A 457 -11.25 11.66 14.12
CA PHE A 457 -10.40 10.54 14.52
C PHE A 457 -9.51 10.10 13.34
N GLU A 458 -8.20 10.27 13.49
CA GLU A 458 -7.20 9.99 12.45
C GLU A 458 -6.49 8.65 12.68
N MET A 459 -6.27 8.29 13.95
CA MET A 459 -5.56 7.08 14.36
C MET A 459 -6.25 6.48 15.57
N HIS A 460 -6.22 5.16 15.66
CA HIS A 460 -6.83 4.40 16.74
C HIS A 460 -5.94 3.19 17.06
N MET A 461 -5.44 3.12 18.29
CA MET A 461 -4.51 2.09 18.74
C MET A 461 -5.06 1.50 20.04
N TYR A 462 -5.59 0.28 19.95
CA TYR A 462 -6.10 -0.47 21.09
C TYR A 462 -5.03 -1.44 21.60
N ALA A 463 -4.90 -1.55 22.92
CA ALA A 463 -4.02 -2.52 23.57
C ALA A 463 -4.84 -3.36 24.57
N THR A 464 -4.76 -4.69 24.46
CA THR A 464 -5.42 -5.61 25.41
C THR A 464 -4.72 -5.61 26.78
N GLN A 465 -3.44 -5.26 26.81
CA GLN A 465 -2.63 -5.05 28.02
C GLN A 465 -1.69 -3.86 27.75
N GLY A 466 -1.94 -2.74 28.44
CA GLY A 466 -1.23 -1.46 28.23
C GLY A 466 -2.17 -0.31 27.89
N GLU A 467 -1.62 0.89 27.67
CA GLU A 467 -2.41 2.09 27.38
C GLU A 467 -2.74 2.21 25.88
N GLY A 468 -4.02 2.07 25.54
CA GLY A 468 -4.53 2.43 24.21
C GLY A 468 -4.51 3.95 24.00
N TRP A 469 -4.45 4.40 22.75
CA TRP A 469 -4.55 5.81 22.42
C TRP A 469 -5.25 6.06 21.09
N VAL A 470 -5.82 7.25 20.94
CA VAL A 470 -6.46 7.74 19.72
C VAL A 470 -5.91 9.10 19.33
N ARG A 471 -5.76 9.35 18.02
CA ARG A 471 -5.49 10.69 17.50
C ARG A 471 -6.79 11.33 17.11
N VAL A 472 -7.17 12.38 17.83
CA VAL A 472 -8.39 13.15 17.57
C VAL A 472 -8.03 14.63 17.44
N ASN A 473 -8.50 15.26 16.36
CA ASN A 473 -8.20 16.66 16.04
C ASN A 473 -6.68 16.95 16.02
N GLY A 474 -5.88 16.02 15.46
CA GLY A 474 -4.43 16.14 15.33
C GLY A 474 -3.61 15.93 16.61
N ARG A 475 -4.20 15.47 17.73
CA ARG A 475 -3.50 15.21 19.00
C ARG A 475 -3.77 13.81 19.53
N ASP A 476 -2.74 13.21 20.13
CA ASP A 476 -2.84 11.89 20.78
C ASP A 476 -3.51 12.03 22.15
N LYS A 477 -4.48 11.16 22.41
CA LYS A 477 -5.34 11.15 23.59
C LYS A 477 -5.45 9.73 24.12
N TYR A 478 -5.40 9.61 25.44
CA TYR A 478 -5.48 8.35 26.16
C TYR A 478 -6.81 8.29 26.92
N GLU A 479 -7.17 7.12 27.40
CA GLU A 479 -8.33 6.94 28.29
C GLU A 479 -8.25 7.92 29.48
N GLY A 480 -9.41 8.47 29.87
CA GLY A 480 -9.55 9.55 30.85
C GLY A 480 -9.21 10.96 30.33
N SER A 481 -8.75 11.13 29.09
CA SER A 481 -8.36 12.45 28.56
C SER A 481 -9.55 13.27 28.03
N LEU A 482 -9.53 14.57 28.29
CA LEU A 482 -10.43 15.52 27.63
C LEU A 482 -10.03 15.69 26.15
N ILE A 483 -10.94 15.36 25.22
CA ILE A 483 -10.68 15.41 23.76
C ILE A 483 -11.24 16.66 23.09
N ALA A 484 -12.30 17.24 23.66
CA ALA A 484 -12.90 18.50 23.24
C ALA A 484 -13.59 19.16 24.46
N PRO A 485 -14.07 20.42 24.37
CA PRO A 485 -14.78 21.05 25.48
C PRO A 485 -15.93 20.15 25.97
N ASN A 486 -15.89 19.79 27.25
CA ASN A 486 -16.85 18.90 27.92
C ASN A 486 -16.93 17.46 27.39
N VAL A 487 -16.03 17.01 26.50
CA VAL A 487 -16.00 15.63 26.00
C VAL A 487 -14.78 14.90 26.56
N VAL A 488 -15.02 13.82 27.31
CA VAL A 488 -14.00 12.94 27.87
C VAL A 488 -13.98 11.62 27.11
N LEU A 489 -12.78 11.10 26.86
CA LEU A 489 -12.58 9.75 26.34
C LEU A 489 -12.54 8.77 27.50
N GLU A 490 -13.56 7.94 27.65
CA GLU A 490 -13.69 6.99 28.78
C GLU A 490 -12.93 5.70 28.48
N GLU A 491 -13.23 5.05 27.36
CA GLU A 491 -12.66 3.75 26.99
C GLU A 491 -12.33 3.70 25.49
N ILE A 492 -11.26 2.98 25.16
CA ILE A 492 -10.85 2.69 23.79
C ILE A 492 -11.09 1.19 23.55
N HIS A 493 -12.02 0.86 22.65
CA HIS A 493 -12.32 -0.52 22.25
C HIS A 493 -11.79 -0.80 20.85
N PRO A 494 -11.58 -2.06 20.43
CA PRO A 494 -10.98 -2.39 19.14
C PRO A 494 -11.61 -1.72 17.90
N GLN A 495 -12.91 -1.42 17.95
CA GLN A 495 -13.68 -0.89 16.82
C GLN A 495 -14.39 0.44 17.09
N HIS A 496 -14.39 0.92 18.32
CA HIS A 496 -15.11 2.14 18.71
C HIS A 496 -14.47 2.76 19.97
N VAL A 497 -14.80 4.00 20.24
CA VAL A 497 -14.45 4.69 21.48
C VAL A 497 -15.71 5.00 22.26
N VAL A 498 -15.62 4.95 23.57
CA VAL A 498 -16.67 5.39 24.50
C VAL A 498 -16.31 6.79 24.98
N LEU A 499 -17.25 7.71 24.81
CA LEU A 499 -17.09 9.12 25.16
C LEU A 499 -18.18 9.51 26.17
N SER A 500 -17.84 10.42 27.07
CA SER A 500 -18.81 11.06 27.95
C SER A 500 -18.85 12.57 27.74
N MET A 501 -20.05 13.15 27.80
CA MET A 501 -20.27 14.60 27.73
C MET A 501 -21.53 14.98 28.51
N ASP A 502 -21.40 15.90 29.46
CA ASP A 502 -22.51 16.45 30.25
C ASP A 502 -23.45 15.37 30.86
N GLY A 503 -22.89 14.25 31.29
CA GLY A 503 -23.62 13.11 31.90
C GLY A 503 -24.18 12.08 30.92
N TYR A 504 -23.98 12.26 29.60
CA TYR A 504 -24.29 11.26 28.58
C TYR A 504 -23.06 10.44 28.24
N VAL A 505 -23.22 9.12 28.10
CA VAL A 505 -22.17 8.20 27.65
C VAL A 505 -22.61 7.59 26.32
N PHE A 506 -21.78 7.74 25.29
CA PHE A 506 -22.08 7.29 23.92
C PHE A 506 -20.85 6.72 23.22
N SER A 507 -21.08 5.87 22.22
CA SER A 507 -20.00 5.30 21.41
C SER A 507 -19.87 5.99 20.05
N LEU A 508 -18.63 6.19 19.60
CA LEU A 508 -18.31 6.58 18.22
C LEU A 508 -17.44 5.51 17.56
N PRO A 509 -17.71 5.12 16.30
CA PRO A 509 -16.85 4.18 15.59
C PRO A 509 -15.42 4.74 15.45
N ALA A 510 -14.43 3.86 15.59
CA ALA A 510 -13.03 4.25 15.40
C ALA A 510 -12.80 4.83 14.00
N LEU A 511 -11.94 5.84 13.89
CA LEU A 511 -11.55 6.49 12.62
C LEU A 511 -12.70 7.16 11.85
N THR A 512 -13.77 7.54 12.53
CA THR A 512 -14.85 8.34 11.94
C THR A 512 -14.73 9.80 12.35
N SER A 513 -15.17 10.70 11.47
CA SER A 513 -15.33 12.11 11.81
C SER A 513 -16.78 12.39 12.18
N TRP A 514 -17.01 13.06 13.31
CA TRP A 514 -18.30 13.66 13.67
C TRP A 514 -18.32 15.14 13.35
#